data_AF-A0A1H4HL16-F1
#
_entry.id   AF-A0A1H4HL16-F1
#
_cell.length_a   1.000
_cell.length_b   1.000
_cell.length_c   1.000
_cell.angle_alpha   90.00
_cell.angle_beta   90.00
_cell.angle_gamma   90.00
#
_symmetry.space_group_name_H-M   'P 1'
#
loop_
_entity.id
_entity.type
_entity.pdbx_description
1 polymer ?
#
loop_
_entity_poly.entity_id
_entity_poly.type
_entity_poly.pdbx_seq_one_letter_code
_entity_poly.pdbx_strand_id
1 'polypeptide(L)'
;PYNCIEKWPTDYRNDWPAIIRFRWPSITVIDNNLGLDLIYDSWVEVVSLKTGIDPSIIEQLGKSLADEKIELLFEFSVAEWIGWFLDWLKDNELRIVEMFPGLAAQAQLARVLGLKVTTYKLSELAENITAIKPILIAYVAGENYQTVNNLIPGTSDVFLTKARNFILRLVPQISFAISAVSLTLKEQLLLLDYEPDDIPFLVRNLASMVREGLDTQEKLQYKMDRRAYLRVQIHDALDI
;
A
#
# COMPACT_ATOMS: atom_id res chain seq x y z
N PRO A 1 -36.31 37.33 -8.90
CA PRO A 1 -36.20 36.10 -9.73
C PRO A 1 -35.35 35.05 -9.00
N TYR A 2 -36.05 34.01 -8.51
CA TYR A 2 -35.58 32.75 -7.91
C TYR A 2 -34.88 32.79 -6.55
N ASN A 3 -35.73 32.78 -5.51
CA ASN A 3 -35.53 32.06 -4.25
C ASN A 3 -35.45 30.55 -4.51
N CYS A 4 -34.50 29.86 -3.88
CA CYS A 4 -34.65 28.46 -3.47
C CYS A 4 -33.94 28.26 -2.12
N ILE A 5 -34.70 28.46 -1.04
CA ILE A 5 -34.41 27.89 0.28
C ILE A 5 -35.16 26.56 0.31
N GLU A 6 -34.45 25.44 0.24
CA GLU A 6 -35.04 24.14 0.57
C GLU A 6 -34.71 23.76 2.00
N LYS A 7 -35.79 23.61 2.78
CA LYS A 7 -35.82 23.15 4.16
C LYS A 7 -35.46 21.66 4.20
N TRP A 8 -34.54 21.31 5.09
CA TRP A 8 -34.31 19.92 5.48
C TRP A 8 -35.48 19.43 6.34
N PRO A 9 -36.15 18.31 6.01
CA PRO A 9 -37.08 17.68 6.93
C PRO A 9 -36.29 16.87 7.96
N THR A 10 -36.52 17.23 9.22
CA THR A 10 -36.25 16.41 10.40
C THR A 10 -37.26 15.27 10.46
N ASP A 11 -36.82 14.03 10.27
CA ASP A 11 -37.39 12.89 11.00
C ASP A 11 -36.47 11.67 10.97
N TYR A 12 -36.02 11.26 12.15
CA TYR A 12 -35.38 9.97 12.41
C TYR A 12 -36.48 9.00 12.81
N ARG A 13 -36.66 7.89 12.07
CA ARG A 13 -37.15 6.61 12.62
C ARG A 13 -36.95 5.47 11.61
N ASN A 14 -36.19 4.48 12.07
CA ASN A 14 -36.31 3.04 11.84
C ASN A 14 -36.88 2.59 10.49
N ASP A 15 -35.98 2.16 9.59
CA ASP A 15 -36.05 0.88 8.86
C ASP A 15 -34.83 0.79 7.94
N TRP A 16 -33.82 0.02 8.34
CA TRP A 16 -32.70 -0.32 7.45
C TRP A 16 -33.06 -1.57 6.66
N PRO A 17 -33.25 -1.51 5.33
CA PRO A 17 -33.38 -2.71 4.53
C PRO A 17 -32.01 -3.35 4.29
N ALA A 18 -32.06 -4.68 4.19
CA ALA A 18 -30.98 -5.62 3.97
C ALA A 18 -29.82 -5.16 3.06
N ILE A 19 -28.61 -5.48 3.53
CA ILE A 19 -27.36 -5.75 2.80
C ILE A 19 -27.50 -5.66 1.26
N ILE A 20 -27.09 -4.52 0.70
CA ILE A 20 -26.75 -4.43 -0.73
C ILE A 20 -25.44 -5.18 -0.90
N ARG A 21 -25.51 -6.43 -1.38
CA ARG A 21 -24.37 -7.11 -1.99
C ARG A 21 -23.97 -6.30 -3.23
N PHE A 22 -22.90 -5.51 -3.13
CA PHE A 22 -22.25 -4.95 -4.31
C PHE A 22 -21.62 -6.10 -5.09
N ARG A 23 -22.39 -6.66 -6.03
CA ARG A 23 -21.86 -7.46 -7.13
C ARG A 23 -21.15 -6.48 -8.05
N TRP A 24 -19.82 -6.47 -8.00
CA TRP A 24 -19.04 -5.81 -9.05
C TRP A 24 -19.53 -6.37 -10.39
N PRO A 25 -19.95 -5.53 -11.35
CA PRO A 25 -20.21 -6.03 -12.68
C PRO A 25 -18.89 -6.64 -13.17
N SER A 26 -18.93 -7.90 -13.60
CA SER A 26 -17.86 -8.49 -14.39
C SER A 26 -17.66 -7.55 -15.58
N ILE A 27 -16.58 -6.78 -15.58
CA ILE A 27 -16.16 -6.07 -16.78
C ILE A 27 -15.66 -7.18 -17.69
N THR A 28 -16.57 -7.73 -18.47
CA THR A 28 -16.23 -8.49 -19.66
C THR A 28 -15.63 -7.45 -20.60
N VAL A 29 -14.30 -7.37 -20.64
CA VAL A 29 -13.61 -6.63 -21.68
C VAL A 29 -13.97 -7.35 -22.97
N ILE A 30 -14.88 -6.75 -23.74
CA ILE A 30 -15.19 -7.22 -25.08
C ILE A 30 -13.96 -6.87 -25.91
N ASP A 31 -13.14 -7.89 -26.17
CA ASP A 31 -11.93 -7.81 -26.95
C ASP A 31 -12.29 -7.59 -28.43
N ASN A 32 -12.69 -6.36 -28.73
CA ASN A 32 -12.93 -5.91 -30.10
C ASN A 32 -11.62 -5.33 -30.63
N ASN A 33 -10.79 -6.21 -31.19
CA ASN A 33 -9.76 -5.93 -32.20
C ASN A 33 -9.49 -4.45 -32.48
N LEU A 34 -8.56 -3.88 -31.73
CA LEU A 34 -7.69 -2.82 -32.21
C LEU A 34 -6.32 -3.47 -32.36
N GLY A 35 -5.89 -3.69 -33.60
CA GLY A 35 -4.55 -4.17 -33.92
C GLY A 35 -3.48 -3.17 -33.50
N LEU A 36 -3.19 -3.14 -32.21
CA LEU A 36 -1.98 -2.59 -31.63
C LEU A 36 -1.18 -3.81 -31.19
N ASP A 37 -0.03 -4.04 -31.81
CA ASP A 37 0.99 -4.88 -31.19
C ASP A 37 1.23 -4.28 -29.80
N LEU A 38 0.77 -4.98 -28.76
CA LEU A 38 0.98 -4.52 -27.40
C LEU A 38 2.49 -4.43 -27.19
N ILE A 39 2.97 -3.25 -26.78
CA ILE A 39 4.41 -3.03 -26.55
C ILE A 39 4.88 -3.86 -25.34
N TYR A 40 3.94 -4.20 -24.44
CA TYR A 40 4.18 -4.97 -23.23
C TYR A 40 3.23 -6.18 -23.16
N ASP A 41 3.59 -7.16 -22.35
CA ASP A 41 2.70 -8.28 -22.04
C ASP A 41 1.38 -7.79 -21.42
N SER A 42 0.29 -8.50 -21.70
CA SER A 42 -1.06 -8.11 -21.26
C SER A 42 -1.18 -7.88 -19.74
N TRP A 43 -0.47 -8.69 -18.94
CA TRP A 43 -0.46 -8.55 -17.48
C TRP A 43 0.18 -7.24 -17.02
N VAL A 44 1.23 -6.78 -17.71
CA VAL A 44 1.91 -5.50 -17.41
C VAL A 44 0.94 -4.35 -17.62
N GLU A 45 0.22 -4.36 -18.75
CA GLU A 45 -0.77 -3.33 -19.06
C GLU A 45 -1.93 -3.33 -18.05
N VAL A 46 -2.42 -4.50 -17.66
CA VAL A 46 -3.49 -4.62 -16.65
C VAL A 46 -3.07 -3.99 -15.32
N VAL A 47 -1.85 -4.27 -14.84
CA VAL A 47 -1.36 -3.70 -13.59
C VAL A 47 -1.09 -2.20 -13.73
N SER A 48 -0.48 -1.77 -14.83
CA SER A 48 -0.21 -0.35 -15.12
C SER A 48 -1.51 0.45 -15.18
N LEU A 49 -2.56 -0.06 -15.84
CA LEU A 49 -3.87 0.60 -15.91
C LEU A 49 -4.55 0.71 -14.53
N LYS A 50 -4.39 -0.30 -13.66
CA LYS A 50 -4.98 -0.31 -12.30
C LYS A 50 -4.24 0.62 -11.33
N THR A 51 -2.93 0.76 -11.49
CA THR A 51 -2.06 1.51 -10.55
C THR A 51 -1.68 2.89 -11.07
N GLY A 52 -1.74 3.13 -12.37
CA GLY A 52 -1.21 4.35 -13.00
C GLY A 52 0.31 4.43 -13.02
N ILE A 53 1.02 3.34 -12.70
CA ILE A 53 2.49 3.25 -12.72
C ILE A 53 2.96 2.93 -14.13
N ASP A 54 4.08 3.51 -14.57
CA ASP A 54 4.64 3.25 -15.88
C ASP A 54 4.84 1.74 -16.17
N PRO A 55 4.38 1.23 -17.33
CA PRO A 55 4.51 -0.18 -17.70
C PRO A 55 5.93 -0.74 -17.60
N SER A 56 6.97 0.06 -17.91
CA SER A 56 8.36 -0.40 -17.84
C SER A 56 8.82 -0.65 -16.40
N ILE A 57 8.28 0.09 -15.43
CA ILE A 57 8.55 -0.13 -14.01
C ILE A 57 7.79 -1.36 -13.50
N ILE A 58 6.55 -1.58 -13.96
CA ILE A 58 5.78 -2.80 -13.66
C ILE A 58 6.47 -4.04 -14.23
N GLU A 59 6.98 -3.96 -15.45
CA GLU A 59 7.72 -5.06 -16.08
C GLU A 59 9.00 -5.38 -15.28
N GLN A 60 9.76 -4.35 -14.87
CA GLN A 60 10.93 -4.52 -13.99
C GLN A 60 10.56 -5.16 -12.65
N LEU A 61 9.43 -4.74 -12.06
CA LEU A 61 8.94 -5.31 -10.80
C LEU A 61 8.60 -6.79 -10.97
N GLY A 62 7.91 -7.15 -12.05
CA GLY A 62 7.58 -8.54 -12.34
C GLY A 62 8.82 -9.40 -12.62
N LYS A 63 9.83 -8.88 -13.33
CA LYS A 63 11.11 -9.56 -13.50
C LYS A 63 11.78 -9.85 -12.15
N SER A 64 11.85 -8.84 -11.27
CA SER A 64 12.42 -9.01 -9.93
C SER A 64 11.63 -9.99 -9.05
N LEU A 65 10.31 -10.09 -9.20
CA LEU A 65 9.50 -11.09 -8.50
C LEU A 65 9.70 -12.50 -9.08
N ALA A 66 9.87 -12.61 -10.39
CA ALA A 66 10.09 -13.90 -11.06
C ALA A 66 11.50 -14.48 -10.81
N ASP A 67 12.48 -13.63 -10.48
CA ASP A 67 13.82 -14.06 -10.06
C ASP A 67 13.81 -14.73 -8.68
N GLU A 68 12.75 -14.52 -7.88
CA GLU A 68 12.54 -15.17 -6.59
C GLU A 68 11.81 -16.50 -6.75
N LYS A 69 12.03 -17.43 -5.81
CA LYS A 69 11.25 -18.67 -5.77
C LYS A 69 9.85 -18.39 -5.25
N ILE A 70 8.82 -18.83 -5.96
CA ILE A 70 7.41 -18.60 -5.61
C ILE A 70 7.09 -19.10 -4.20
N GLU A 71 7.62 -20.27 -3.82
CA GLU A 71 7.41 -20.84 -2.49
C GLU A 71 7.96 -19.93 -1.38
N LEU A 72 9.10 -19.27 -1.63
CA LEU A 72 9.70 -18.31 -0.72
C LEU A 72 8.80 -17.06 -0.57
N LEU A 73 8.28 -16.55 -1.69
CA LEU A 73 7.39 -15.38 -1.68
C LEU A 73 6.10 -15.63 -0.88
N PHE A 74 5.61 -16.88 -0.86
CA PHE A 74 4.41 -17.25 -0.11
C PHE A 74 4.66 -17.35 1.40
N GLU A 75 5.90 -17.61 1.80
CA GLU A 75 6.32 -17.70 3.20
C GLU A 75 6.69 -16.33 3.81
N PHE A 76 6.86 -15.29 2.99
CA PHE A 76 7.19 -13.96 3.47
C PHE A 76 6.12 -13.40 4.42
N SER A 77 6.58 -13.01 5.60
CA SER A 77 5.87 -12.13 6.53
C SER A 77 5.69 -10.72 5.95
N VAL A 78 4.81 -9.92 6.57
CA VAL A 78 4.62 -8.51 6.19
C VAL A 78 5.93 -7.73 6.31
N ALA A 79 6.76 -8.03 7.32
CA ALA A 79 8.05 -7.37 7.52
C ALA A 79 9.08 -7.72 6.42
N GLU A 80 9.08 -8.97 5.94
CA GLU A 80 9.93 -9.41 4.83
C GLU A 80 9.50 -8.77 3.52
N TRP A 81 8.19 -8.70 3.25
CA TRP A 81 7.66 -7.97 2.10
C TRP A 81 8.03 -6.48 2.11
N ILE A 82 7.93 -5.82 3.26
CA ILE A 82 8.40 -4.44 3.44
C ILE A 82 9.90 -4.34 3.11
N GLY A 83 10.70 -5.27 3.63
CA GLY A 83 12.13 -5.32 3.37
C GLY A 83 12.43 -5.44 1.88
N TRP A 84 11.89 -6.49 1.24
CA TRP A 84 12.05 -6.75 -0.18
C TRP A 84 11.64 -5.55 -1.04
N PHE A 85 10.50 -4.93 -0.74
CA PHE A 85 10.02 -3.77 -1.50
C PHE A 85 10.96 -2.57 -1.37
N LEU A 86 11.42 -2.24 -0.16
CA LEU A 86 12.35 -1.13 0.05
C LEU A 86 13.73 -1.41 -0.56
N ASP A 87 14.17 -2.66 -0.53
CA ASP A 87 15.43 -3.10 -1.15
C ASP A 87 15.32 -3.03 -2.69
N TRP A 88 14.16 -3.36 -3.26
CA TRP A 88 13.90 -3.21 -4.71
C TRP A 88 13.87 -1.74 -5.16
N LEU A 89 13.41 -0.81 -4.31
CA LEU A 89 13.44 0.62 -4.62
C LEU A 89 14.84 1.24 -4.57
N LYS A 90 15.75 0.60 -3.84
CA LYS A 90 17.07 1.15 -3.51
C LYS A 90 17.88 1.46 -4.77
N ASP A 91 18.62 2.55 -4.73
CA ASP A 91 19.58 2.97 -5.77
C ASP A 91 18.95 3.20 -7.17
N ASN A 92 17.62 3.33 -7.26
CA ASN A 92 16.90 3.59 -8.51
C ASN A 92 15.90 4.75 -8.38
N GLU A 93 16.29 5.92 -8.89
CA GLU A 93 15.48 7.14 -8.82
C GLU A 93 14.15 7.03 -9.56
N LEU A 94 14.10 6.32 -10.70
CA LEU A 94 12.88 6.16 -11.48
C LEU A 94 11.83 5.36 -10.70
N ARG A 95 12.25 4.29 -10.01
CA ARG A 95 11.35 3.51 -9.15
C ARG A 95 10.76 4.38 -8.03
N ILE A 96 11.56 5.25 -7.43
CA ILE A 96 11.08 6.20 -6.41
C ILE A 96 10.04 7.17 -7.00
N VAL A 97 10.31 7.75 -8.17
CA VAL A 97 9.40 8.71 -8.81
C VAL A 97 8.06 8.08 -9.15
N GLU A 98 8.07 6.88 -9.69
CA GLU A 98 6.85 6.17 -10.11
C GLU A 98 6.06 5.62 -8.92
N MET A 99 6.73 5.10 -7.89
CA MET A 99 6.07 4.55 -6.70
C MET A 99 5.57 5.63 -5.73
N PHE A 100 6.20 6.81 -5.74
CA PHE A 100 5.84 7.95 -4.90
C PHE A 100 5.65 9.21 -5.77
N PRO A 101 4.57 9.25 -6.58
CA PRO A 101 4.38 10.31 -7.54
C PRO A 101 4.15 11.65 -6.85
N GLY A 102 4.83 12.67 -7.37
CA GLY A 102 4.66 14.05 -6.96
C GLY A 102 5.54 14.52 -5.80
N LEU A 103 5.80 15.83 -5.81
CA LEU A 103 6.71 16.50 -4.86
C LEU A 103 6.26 16.34 -3.41
N ALA A 104 4.95 16.22 -3.14
CA ALA A 104 4.44 16.09 -1.79
C ALA A 104 4.81 14.74 -1.15
N ALA A 105 4.73 13.63 -1.91
CA ALA A 105 5.08 12.29 -1.43
C ALA A 105 6.60 12.18 -1.21
N GLN A 106 7.38 12.65 -2.18
CA GLN A 106 8.84 12.70 -2.09
C GLN A 106 9.32 13.60 -0.93
N ALA A 107 8.64 14.71 -0.66
CA ALA A 107 8.89 15.55 0.52
C ALA A 107 8.54 14.85 1.85
N GLN A 108 7.62 13.87 1.86
CA GLN A 108 7.40 13.04 3.06
C GLN A 108 8.52 12.02 3.24
N LEU A 109 8.98 11.38 2.16
CA LEU A 109 10.15 10.50 2.19
C LEU A 109 11.37 11.24 2.72
N ALA A 110 11.69 12.39 2.12
CA ALA A 110 12.80 13.24 2.55
C ALA A 110 12.75 13.56 4.05
N ARG A 111 11.57 13.94 4.56
CA ARG A 111 11.38 14.24 5.98
C ARG A 111 11.64 13.03 6.88
N VAL A 112 11.13 11.86 6.52
CA VAL A 112 11.29 10.63 7.31
C VAL A 112 12.73 10.13 7.26
N LEU A 113 13.44 10.37 6.16
CA LEU A 113 14.86 10.08 5.99
C LEU A 113 15.78 11.12 6.66
N GLY A 114 15.23 12.18 7.27
CA GLY A 114 16.01 13.25 7.90
C GLY A 114 16.69 14.20 6.90
N LEU A 115 16.30 14.14 5.62
CA LEU A 115 16.80 15.03 4.57
C LEU A 115 16.09 16.38 4.60
N LYS A 116 16.76 17.40 4.04
CA LYS A 116 16.21 18.75 3.96
C LYS A 116 15.15 18.83 2.84
N VAL A 117 13.88 18.93 3.23
CA VAL A 117 12.72 18.94 2.33
C VAL A 117 12.79 19.98 1.19
N THR A 118 13.51 21.08 1.37
CA THR A 118 13.63 22.14 0.34
C THR A 118 14.71 21.89 -0.70
N THR A 119 15.65 20.97 -0.47
CA THR A 119 16.87 20.84 -1.29
C THR A 119 17.32 19.40 -1.53
N TYR A 120 16.52 18.40 -1.16
CA TYR A 120 16.88 17.00 -1.37
C TYR A 120 16.97 16.68 -2.87
N LYS A 121 17.82 15.73 -3.22
CA LYS A 121 17.90 15.11 -4.55
C LYS A 121 17.18 13.76 -4.56
N LEU A 122 16.71 13.34 -5.72
CA LEU A 122 16.10 12.01 -5.90
C LEU A 122 17.10 10.90 -5.60
N SER A 123 18.37 11.06 -6.00
CA SER A 123 19.46 10.14 -5.66
C SER A 123 19.56 9.88 -4.15
N GLU A 124 19.48 10.94 -3.33
CA GLU A 124 19.55 10.81 -1.87
C GLU A 124 18.35 10.03 -1.31
N LEU A 125 17.17 10.16 -1.92
CA LEU A 125 16.01 9.34 -1.54
C LEU A 125 16.27 7.87 -1.87
N ALA A 126 16.72 7.58 -3.09
CA ALA A 126 16.95 6.22 -3.57
C ALA A 126 18.04 5.50 -2.77
N GLU A 127 19.14 6.18 -2.44
CA GLU A 127 20.25 5.62 -1.65
C GLU A 127 19.82 5.29 -0.21
N ASN A 128 18.95 6.12 0.38
CA ASN A 128 18.59 6.03 1.80
C ASN A 128 17.22 5.37 2.07
N ILE A 129 16.47 4.97 1.04
CA ILE A 129 15.06 4.51 1.17
C ILE A 129 14.90 3.37 2.18
N THR A 130 15.90 2.49 2.29
CA THR A 130 15.90 1.35 3.21
C THR A 130 15.95 1.75 4.69
N ALA A 131 16.35 2.99 5.02
CA ALA A 131 16.30 3.51 6.38
C ALA A 131 14.87 3.66 6.94
N ILE A 132 13.85 3.62 6.06
CA ILE A 132 12.43 3.59 6.46
C ILE A 132 12.04 2.23 7.07
N LYS A 133 12.73 1.15 6.69
CA LYS A 133 12.43 -0.24 7.09
C LYS A 133 12.17 -0.40 8.59
N PRO A 134 13.06 0.00 9.52
CA PRO A 134 12.80 -0.16 10.96
C PRO A 134 11.58 0.63 11.45
N ILE A 135 11.30 1.81 10.86
CA ILE A 135 10.16 2.65 11.23
C ILE A 135 8.84 1.98 10.81
N LEU A 136 8.79 1.47 9.57
CA LEU A 136 7.60 0.81 9.04
C LEU A 136 7.36 -0.55 9.68
N ILE A 137 8.43 -1.32 9.97
CA ILE A 137 8.33 -2.59 10.71
C ILE A 137 7.76 -2.35 12.11
N ALA A 138 8.29 -1.38 12.86
CA ALA A 138 7.74 -1.02 14.16
C ALA A 138 6.26 -0.62 14.04
N TYR A 139 5.90 0.12 12.99
CA TYR A 139 4.50 0.46 12.75
C TYR A 139 3.62 -0.77 12.49
N VAL A 140 4.01 -1.72 11.63
CA VAL A 140 3.19 -2.91 11.37
C VAL A 140 3.15 -3.89 12.53
N ALA A 141 4.19 -3.89 13.39
CA ALA A 141 4.26 -4.68 14.62
C ALA A 141 3.51 -4.07 15.81
N GLY A 142 2.70 -3.02 15.59
CA GLY A 142 1.84 -2.47 16.64
C GLY A 142 2.51 -1.50 17.61
N GLU A 143 3.77 -1.14 17.41
CA GLU A 143 4.49 -0.22 18.30
C GLU A 143 3.77 1.12 18.45
N ASN A 144 3.74 1.67 19.66
CA ASN A 144 3.04 2.91 19.94
C ASN A 144 3.65 4.12 19.20
N TYR A 145 2.92 5.24 19.15
CA TYR A 145 3.36 6.43 18.42
C TYR A 145 4.68 7.01 18.97
N GLN A 146 4.96 6.85 20.27
CA GLN A 146 6.20 7.35 20.87
C GLN A 146 7.40 6.56 20.33
N THR A 147 7.31 5.23 20.28
CA THR A 147 8.35 4.35 19.71
C THR A 147 8.60 4.71 18.25
N VAL A 148 7.54 4.76 17.43
CA VAL A 148 7.65 5.11 15.99
C VAL A 148 8.25 6.51 15.81
N ASN A 149 7.85 7.48 16.63
CA ASN A 149 8.36 8.85 16.56
C ASN A 149 9.86 8.94 16.88
N ASN A 150 10.34 8.11 17.80
CA ASN A 150 11.74 8.08 18.22
C ASN A 150 12.65 7.46 17.16
N LEU A 151 12.14 6.56 16.32
CA LEU A 151 12.87 5.98 15.20
C LEU A 151 13.06 6.98 14.04
N ILE A 152 12.17 7.97 13.90
CA ILE A 152 12.26 8.98 12.84
C ILE A 152 13.26 10.08 13.27
N PRO A 153 14.28 10.41 12.45
CA PRO A 153 15.26 11.45 12.77
C PRO A 153 14.63 12.85 12.95
N GLY A 154 15.33 13.72 13.67
CA GLY A 154 14.92 15.09 13.98
C GLY A 154 14.33 15.27 15.38
N THR A 155 14.02 16.52 15.74
CA THR A 155 13.56 16.90 17.09
C THR A 155 12.19 16.31 17.40
N SER A 156 12.06 15.65 18.55
CA SER A 156 10.77 15.16 19.06
C SER A 156 10.01 16.30 19.75
N ASP A 157 8.70 16.36 19.52
CA ASP A 157 7.78 17.29 20.18
C ASP A 157 6.69 16.55 20.95
N VAL A 158 5.98 17.26 21.81
CA VAL A 158 4.91 16.70 22.67
C VAL A 158 3.73 16.14 21.85
N PHE A 159 3.55 16.59 20.60
CA PHE A 159 2.46 16.16 19.72
C PHE A 159 2.81 14.94 18.86
N LEU A 160 4.06 14.46 18.91
CA LEU A 160 4.59 13.35 18.11
C LEU A 160 4.41 13.60 16.61
N THR A 161 4.71 14.82 16.17
CA THR A 161 4.47 15.27 14.78
C THR A 161 5.15 14.39 13.74
N LYS A 162 6.32 13.80 14.05
CA LYS A 162 7.03 12.91 13.11
C LYS A 162 6.23 11.63 12.86
N ALA A 163 5.83 10.92 13.91
CA ALA A 163 5.01 9.72 13.78
C ALA A 163 3.65 10.03 13.13
N ARG A 164 2.99 11.12 13.51
CA ARG A 164 1.71 11.52 12.90
C ARG A 164 1.84 11.77 11.39
N ASN A 165 2.85 12.51 10.96
CA ASN A 165 3.07 12.76 9.54
C ASN A 165 3.43 11.48 8.79
N PHE A 166 4.28 10.63 9.38
CA PHE A 166 4.61 9.32 8.82
C PHE A 166 3.35 8.47 8.60
N ILE A 167 2.56 8.27 9.65
CA ILE A 167 1.37 7.38 9.63
C ILE A 167 0.24 7.97 8.77
N LEU A 168 -0.04 9.27 8.87
CA LEU A 168 -1.19 9.86 8.17
C LEU A 168 -0.89 10.23 6.72
N ARG A 169 0.38 10.49 6.36
CA ARG A 169 0.74 10.99 5.03
C ARG A 169 1.58 10.00 4.23
N LEU A 170 2.55 9.32 4.86
CA LEU A 170 3.47 8.46 4.13
C LEU A 170 2.99 7.00 4.07
N VAL A 171 2.50 6.42 5.17
CA VAL A 171 1.97 5.04 5.17
C VAL A 171 0.91 4.79 4.09
N PRO A 172 -0.07 5.70 3.83
CA PRO A 172 -1.01 5.51 2.73
C PRO A 172 -0.33 5.44 1.35
N GLN A 173 0.74 6.21 1.14
CA GLN A 173 1.52 6.21 -0.11
C GLN A 173 2.31 4.90 -0.24
N ILE A 174 2.96 4.44 0.85
CA ILE A 174 3.68 3.17 0.86
C ILE A 174 2.71 2.00 0.61
N SER A 175 1.55 1.99 1.26
CA SER A 175 0.51 0.99 1.05
C SER A 175 0.06 0.93 -0.41
N PHE A 176 -0.14 2.09 -1.04
CA PHE A 176 -0.46 2.17 -2.46
C PHE A 176 0.67 1.59 -3.33
N ALA A 177 1.92 1.98 -3.09
CA ALA A 177 3.06 1.46 -3.85
C ALA A 177 3.23 -0.07 -3.69
N ILE A 178 3.07 -0.58 -2.47
CA ILE A 178 3.09 -2.03 -2.18
C ILE A 178 1.93 -2.76 -2.85
N SER A 179 0.79 -2.10 -3.10
CA SER A 179 -0.31 -2.73 -3.85
C SER A 179 0.09 -3.10 -5.28
N ALA A 180 1.07 -2.40 -5.88
CA ALA A 180 1.63 -2.78 -7.17
C ALA A 180 2.34 -4.13 -7.08
N VAL A 181 3.07 -4.42 -6.00
CA VAL A 181 3.70 -5.73 -5.75
C VAL A 181 2.64 -6.83 -5.68
N SER A 182 1.59 -6.64 -4.88
CA SER A 182 0.49 -7.59 -4.77
C SER A 182 -0.22 -7.86 -6.10
N LEU A 183 -0.48 -6.80 -6.87
CA LEU A 183 -1.15 -6.92 -8.17
C LEU A 183 -0.25 -7.61 -9.20
N THR A 184 1.02 -7.22 -9.29
CA THR A 184 1.98 -7.86 -10.19
C THR A 184 2.13 -9.34 -9.89
N LEU A 185 2.37 -9.70 -8.63
CA LEU A 185 2.50 -11.11 -8.24
C LEU A 185 1.21 -11.88 -8.52
N LYS A 186 0.05 -11.29 -8.22
CA LYS A 186 -1.24 -11.91 -8.55
C LYS A 186 -1.37 -12.22 -10.03
N GLU A 187 -1.15 -11.25 -10.91
CA GLU A 187 -1.31 -11.47 -12.35
C GLU A 187 -0.27 -12.48 -12.88
N GLN A 188 0.96 -12.49 -12.35
CA GLN A 188 1.96 -13.51 -12.69
C GLN A 188 1.53 -14.92 -12.25
N LEU A 189 0.95 -15.07 -11.07
CA LEU A 189 0.44 -16.37 -10.61
C LEU A 189 -0.72 -16.86 -11.47
N LEU A 190 -1.61 -15.97 -11.90
CA LEU A 190 -2.70 -16.31 -12.82
C LEU A 190 -2.17 -16.82 -14.18
N LEU A 191 -1.03 -16.29 -14.65
CA LEU A 191 -0.36 -16.81 -15.86
C LEU A 191 0.28 -18.19 -15.67
N LEU A 192 0.56 -18.57 -14.42
CA LEU A 192 1.05 -19.89 -14.04
C LEU A 192 -0.09 -20.86 -13.67
N ASP A 193 -1.32 -20.55 -14.10
CA ASP A 193 -2.53 -21.34 -13.86
C ASP A 193 -2.88 -21.55 -12.38
N TYR A 194 -2.45 -20.65 -11.49
CA TYR A 194 -2.94 -20.65 -10.11
C TYR A 194 -4.39 -20.14 -10.06
N GLU A 195 -5.25 -20.85 -9.33
CA GLU A 195 -6.59 -20.35 -9.06
C GLU A 195 -6.55 -19.16 -8.09
N PRO A 196 -7.43 -18.15 -8.22
CA PRO A 196 -7.46 -16.98 -7.34
C PRO A 196 -7.56 -17.31 -5.84
N ASP A 197 -8.20 -18.43 -5.52
CA ASP A 197 -8.40 -18.90 -4.15
C ASP A 197 -7.12 -19.48 -3.54
N ASP A 198 -6.22 -20.04 -4.36
CA ASP A 198 -4.94 -20.65 -3.95
C ASP A 198 -3.86 -19.61 -3.64
N ILE A 199 -4.02 -18.37 -4.13
CA ILE A 199 -3.09 -17.28 -3.84
C ILE A 199 -3.13 -16.96 -2.33
N PRO A 200 -1.98 -16.93 -1.62
CA PRO A 200 -1.97 -16.69 -0.18
C PRO A 200 -2.70 -15.40 0.21
N PHE A 201 -3.44 -15.48 1.33
CA PHE A 201 -4.18 -14.33 1.86
C PHE A 201 -3.28 -13.11 2.05
N LEU A 202 -2.04 -13.32 2.48
CA LEU A 202 -1.08 -12.26 2.69
C LEU A 202 -0.77 -11.50 1.41
N VAL A 203 -0.43 -12.20 0.33
CA VAL A 203 -0.16 -11.60 -0.99
C VAL A 203 -1.36 -10.76 -1.45
N ARG A 204 -2.58 -11.29 -1.30
CA ARG A 204 -3.81 -10.60 -1.71
C ARG A 204 -4.11 -9.33 -0.88
N ASN A 205 -3.66 -9.27 0.38
CA ASN A 205 -4.04 -8.23 1.33
C ASN A 205 -2.85 -7.42 1.88
N LEU A 206 -1.65 -7.59 1.32
CA LEU A 206 -0.42 -6.99 1.83
C LEU A 206 -0.54 -5.46 1.96
N ALA A 207 -1.05 -4.78 0.93
CA ALA A 207 -1.28 -3.34 0.97
C ALA A 207 -2.21 -2.92 2.12
N SER A 208 -3.26 -3.69 2.39
CA SER A 208 -4.21 -3.43 3.49
C SER A 208 -3.56 -3.66 4.85
N MET A 209 -2.76 -4.73 5.00
CA MET A 209 -2.00 -4.99 6.23
C MET A 209 -1.04 -3.85 6.54
N VAL A 210 -0.27 -3.40 5.54
CA VAL A 210 0.64 -2.25 5.70
C VAL A 210 -0.12 -0.97 6.01
N ARG A 211 -1.28 -0.72 5.38
CA ARG A 211 -2.08 0.49 5.64
C ARG A 211 -2.57 0.56 7.07
N GLU A 212 -3.19 -0.52 7.54
CA GLU A 212 -3.78 -0.61 8.87
C GLU A 212 -2.72 -0.82 9.97
N GLY A 213 -1.49 -1.18 9.57
CA GLY A 213 -0.36 -1.41 10.47
C GLY A 213 -0.48 -2.73 11.22
N LEU A 214 -0.82 -3.81 10.51
CA LEU A 214 -1.02 -5.15 11.05
C LEU A 214 -0.06 -6.12 10.34
N ASP A 215 0.40 -7.14 11.06
CA ASP A 215 1.45 -8.06 10.61
C ASP A 215 0.95 -9.50 10.35
N THR A 216 -0.29 -9.82 10.73
CA THR A 216 -0.90 -11.14 10.56
C THR A 216 -2.29 -11.07 9.94
N GLN A 217 -2.71 -12.18 9.33
CA GLN A 217 -4.04 -12.34 8.74
C GLN A 217 -5.14 -12.18 9.80
N GLU A 218 -4.94 -12.78 10.97
CA GLU A 218 -5.88 -12.83 12.08
C GLU A 218 -6.18 -11.41 12.59
N LYS A 219 -5.15 -10.57 12.73
CA LYS A 219 -5.30 -9.17 13.12
C LYS A 219 -6.08 -8.37 12.09
N LEU A 220 -5.82 -8.57 10.79
CA LEU A 220 -6.58 -7.88 9.74
C LEU A 220 -8.05 -8.30 9.73
N GLN A 221 -8.34 -9.60 9.86
CA GLN A 221 -9.72 -10.10 9.96
C GLN A 221 -10.43 -9.53 11.19
N TYR A 222 -9.75 -9.50 12.34
CA TYR A 222 -10.27 -8.90 13.56
C TYR A 222 -10.62 -7.41 13.38
N LYS A 223 -9.78 -6.64 12.67
CA LYS A 223 -10.04 -5.23 12.31
C LYS A 223 -11.27 -5.09 11.42
N MET A 224 -11.42 -5.98 10.43
CA MET A 224 -12.55 -5.94 9.48
C MET A 224 -13.89 -6.15 10.20
N ASP A 225 -13.92 -7.07 11.17
CA ASP A 225 -15.09 -7.35 12.01
C ASP A 225 -15.35 -6.24 13.05
N ARG A 226 -14.29 -5.61 13.55
CA ARG A 226 -14.34 -4.60 14.62
C ARG A 226 -13.68 -3.29 14.21
N ARG A 227 -14.28 -2.62 13.23
CA ARG A 227 -13.72 -1.41 12.60
C ARG A 227 -13.32 -0.29 13.57
N ALA A 228 -13.95 -0.20 14.74
CA ALA A 228 -13.66 0.82 15.76
C ALA A 228 -12.33 0.61 16.50
N TYR A 229 -11.77 -0.60 16.51
CA TYR A 229 -10.54 -0.90 17.24
C TYR A 229 -9.33 -0.26 16.55
N LEU A 230 -8.46 0.38 17.33
CA LEU A 230 -7.24 0.99 16.83
C LEU A 230 -6.12 -0.05 16.70
N ARG A 231 -5.17 0.20 15.80
CA ARG A 231 -4.01 -0.68 15.52
C ARG A 231 -3.40 -1.30 16.77
N VAL A 232 -2.93 -0.48 17.71
CA VAL A 232 -2.26 -0.95 18.93
C VAL A 232 -3.17 -1.86 19.77
N GLN A 233 -4.46 -1.50 19.90
CA GLN A 233 -5.43 -2.31 20.64
C GLN A 233 -5.67 -3.68 20.01
N ILE A 234 -5.49 -3.79 18.69
CA ILE A 234 -5.65 -5.07 17.97
C ILE A 234 -4.43 -5.95 18.19
N HIS A 235 -3.23 -5.38 18.14
CA HIS A 235 -2.00 -6.08 18.50
C HIS A 235 -2.07 -6.60 19.94
N ASP A 236 -2.37 -5.73 20.91
CA ASP A 236 -2.50 -6.11 22.32
C ASP A 236 -3.56 -7.21 22.58
N ALA A 237 -4.61 -7.26 21.75
CA ALA A 237 -5.69 -8.24 21.92
C ALA A 237 -5.37 -9.63 21.35
N LEU A 238 -4.38 -9.74 20.45
CA LEU A 238 -4.10 -10.95 19.68
C LEU A 238 -2.66 -11.49 19.86
N ASP A 239 -1.76 -10.71 20.44
CA ASP A 239 -0.38 -11.12 20.75
C ASP A 239 -0.27 -11.84 22.12
N ILE A 240 -1.25 -12.67 22.47
CA ILE A 240 -1.27 -13.48 23.72
C ILE A 240 -0.36 -14.70 23.59
#